data_AF-W0SEQ5-F1
#
_entry.id   AF-W0SEQ5-F1
#
_cell.length_a   1.000
_cell.length_b   1.000
_cell.length_c   1.000
_cell.angle_alpha   90.00
_cell.angle_beta   90.00
_cell.angle_gamma   90.00
#
_symmetry.space_group_name_H-M   'P 1'
#
loop_
_entity.id
_entity.type
_entity.pdbx_description
1 polymer ?
#
loop_
_entity_poly.entity_id
_entity_poly.type
_entity_poly.pdbx_seq_one_letter_code
_entity_poly.pdbx_strand_id
1 'polypeptide(L)'
;MRAALLVLAMIVAPAWAAGDFAYTQKVGAGETVIDSRPLADCKRASLPGARCLPAEEFLGPQQRLPSERDILWLLGTAGLHGSETALVVGQDATARDFVAGLLYLAGQKSVRVLTGPLPRLAGGGQERGMVRSAVWTAPMRDDLWVLGADILRDKPALLDAREPGPQPTAAGGVVIANDAYQAIARFTRLRAGRGIAVRVHPGSLALAAGGAR
;
A
#
# COMPACT_ATOMS: atom_id res chain seq x y z
N MET A 1 40.14 -30.71 38.20
CA MET A 1 38.76 -30.20 38.00
C MET A 1 38.87 -28.89 37.22
N ARG A 2 38.65 -28.91 35.90
CA ARG A 2 38.65 -27.71 35.05
C ARG A 2 37.33 -27.70 34.29
N ALA A 3 36.38 -26.92 34.79
CA ALA A 3 35.09 -26.72 34.14
C ALA A 3 35.28 -25.75 32.97
N ALA A 4 35.17 -26.26 31.75
CA ALA A 4 35.09 -25.43 30.55
C ALA A 4 33.63 -25.04 30.34
N LEU A 5 33.28 -23.78 30.63
CA LEU A 5 32.02 -23.18 30.22
C LEU A 5 32.12 -22.81 28.73
N LEU A 6 31.45 -23.59 27.89
CA LEU A 6 31.16 -23.25 26.51
C LEU A 6 29.96 -22.29 26.51
N VAL A 7 30.24 -21.00 26.28
CA VAL A 7 29.21 -19.98 26.03
C VAL A 7 28.71 -20.19 24.60
N LEU A 8 27.53 -20.78 24.46
CA LEU A 8 26.81 -20.90 23.20
C LEU A 8 26.22 -19.52 22.85
N ALA A 9 26.95 -18.73 22.07
CA ALA A 9 26.43 -17.50 21.47
C ALA A 9 25.38 -17.88 20.42
N MET A 10 24.11 -17.91 20.81
CA MET A 10 23.01 -17.93 19.85
C MET A 10 23.05 -16.63 19.06
N ILE A 11 23.54 -16.70 17.83
CA ILE A 11 23.31 -15.67 16.83
C ILE A 11 21.81 -15.74 16.51
N VAL A 12 21.01 -14.98 17.25
CA VAL A 12 19.65 -14.64 16.84
C VAL A 12 19.81 -13.70 15.67
N ALA A 13 19.95 -14.28 14.46
CA ALA A 13 19.73 -13.51 13.25
C ALA A 13 18.36 -12.88 13.43
N PRO A 14 18.23 -11.55 13.39
CA PRO A 14 16.92 -10.98 13.43
C PRO A 14 16.27 -11.47 12.12
N ALA A 15 15.20 -12.23 12.24
CA ALA A 15 14.32 -12.51 11.12
C ALA A 15 13.69 -11.16 10.75
N TRP A 16 14.49 -10.27 10.15
CA TRP A 16 14.02 -9.05 9.56
C TRP A 16 13.01 -9.49 8.54
N ALA A 17 11.78 -9.11 8.84
CA ALA A 17 10.61 -9.25 8.02
C ALA A 17 11.03 -9.35 6.55
N ALA A 18 10.79 -10.52 5.93
CA ALA A 18 10.38 -10.47 4.54
C ALA A 18 9.15 -9.54 4.57
N GLY A 19 9.40 -8.27 4.26
CA GLY A 19 8.53 -7.16 4.64
C GLY A 19 7.13 -7.50 4.22
N ASP A 20 6.19 -7.41 5.16
CA ASP A 20 4.77 -7.46 4.85
C ASP A 20 4.36 -6.37 3.84
N PHE A 21 5.30 -5.49 3.48
CA PHE A 21 5.22 -4.56 2.36
C PHE A 21 6.54 -4.44 1.60
N ALA A 22 6.64 -4.96 0.38
CA ALA A 22 7.89 -4.93 -0.39
C ALA A 22 7.67 -4.98 -1.92
N TYR A 23 8.64 -4.50 -2.68
CA TYR A 23 8.69 -4.77 -4.13
C TYR A 23 9.23 -6.18 -4.42
N THR A 24 8.78 -6.76 -5.53
CA THR A 24 9.23 -8.06 -6.03
C THR A 24 9.43 -8.03 -7.54
N GLN A 25 10.37 -8.83 -8.03
CA GLN A 25 10.63 -9.02 -9.46
C GLN A 25 9.87 -10.22 -10.05
N LYS A 26 9.26 -11.07 -9.19
CA LYS A 26 8.65 -12.34 -9.61
C LYS A 26 7.30 -12.55 -8.93
N VAL A 27 6.39 -13.17 -9.68
CA VAL A 27 5.13 -13.70 -9.15
C VAL A 27 5.43 -14.94 -8.32
N GLY A 28 4.92 -14.98 -7.09
CA GLY A 28 5.02 -16.12 -6.18
C GLY A 28 3.84 -17.08 -6.34
N ALA A 29 3.95 -18.26 -5.76
CA ALA A 29 2.84 -19.20 -5.68
C ALA A 29 1.89 -18.82 -4.53
N GLY A 30 0.58 -18.97 -4.74
CA GLY A 30 -0.44 -18.80 -3.70
C GLY A 30 -0.81 -17.35 -3.35
N GLU A 31 -0.32 -16.37 -4.11
CA GLU A 31 -0.67 -14.96 -3.91
C GLU A 31 -2.03 -14.62 -4.51
N THR A 32 -2.76 -13.73 -3.85
CA THR A 32 -3.93 -13.10 -4.46
C THR A 32 -3.47 -11.96 -5.35
N VAL A 33 -3.62 -12.12 -6.66
CA VAL A 33 -3.21 -11.08 -7.61
C VAL A 33 -4.24 -9.96 -7.63
N ILE A 34 -3.75 -8.74 -7.47
CA ILE A 34 -4.50 -7.49 -7.60
C ILE A 34 -3.97 -6.76 -8.82
N ASP A 35 -4.81 -6.59 -9.83
CA ASP A 35 -4.44 -5.92 -11.06
C ASP A 35 -4.95 -4.48 -11.03
N SER A 36 -4.03 -3.52 -10.99
CA SER A 36 -4.31 -2.10 -10.86
C SER A 36 -4.52 -1.38 -12.20
N ARG A 37 -4.51 -2.12 -13.31
CA ARG A 37 -4.70 -1.57 -14.66
C ARG A 37 -6.16 -1.14 -14.87
N PRO A 38 -6.43 -0.34 -15.92
CA PRO A 38 -7.80 0.01 -16.29
C PRO A 38 -8.67 -1.24 -16.39
N LEU A 39 -9.92 -1.14 -15.90
CA LEU A 39 -10.82 -2.29 -15.75
C LEU A 39 -10.97 -3.09 -17.04
N ALA A 40 -11.09 -2.40 -18.18
CA ALA A 40 -11.22 -3.03 -19.49
C ALA A 40 -9.99 -3.87 -19.88
N ASP A 41 -8.78 -3.47 -19.49
CA ASP A 41 -7.55 -4.19 -19.80
C ASP A 41 -7.39 -5.41 -18.88
N CYS A 42 -7.64 -5.25 -17.58
CA CYS A 42 -7.63 -6.36 -16.63
C CYS A 42 -8.65 -7.45 -17.03
N LYS A 43 -9.88 -7.07 -17.36
CA LYS A 43 -10.93 -8.00 -17.80
C LYS A 43 -10.60 -8.69 -19.12
N ARG A 44 -9.86 -8.04 -20.01
CA ARG A 44 -9.47 -8.61 -21.30
C ARG A 44 -8.38 -9.67 -21.14
N ALA A 45 -7.35 -9.36 -20.35
CA ALA A 45 -6.26 -10.27 -20.10
C ALA A 45 -5.54 -9.88 -18.80
N SER A 46 -5.44 -10.79 -17.83
CA SER A 46 -4.68 -10.62 -16.60
C SER A 46 -3.94 -11.91 -16.22
N LEU A 47 -3.33 -11.93 -15.04
CA LEU A 47 -2.81 -13.15 -14.43
C LEU A 47 -3.98 -14.03 -13.96
N PRO A 48 -3.82 -15.36 -13.92
CA PRO A 48 -4.87 -16.27 -13.47
C PRO A 48 -5.41 -15.90 -12.08
N GLY A 49 -6.74 -15.78 -11.97
CA GLY A 49 -7.41 -15.45 -10.70
C GLY A 49 -7.23 -14.01 -10.22
N ALA A 50 -6.66 -13.12 -11.04
CA ALA A 50 -6.49 -11.72 -10.68
C ALA A 50 -7.83 -11.03 -10.41
N ARG A 51 -7.81 -10.11 -9.45
CA ARG A 51 -8.93 -9.22 -9.11
C ARG A 51 -8.64 -7.85 -9.70
N CYS A 52 -9.55 -7.34 -10.52
CA CYS A 52 -9.41 -6.03 -11.13
C CYS A 52 -9.74 -4.96 -10.09
N LEU A 53 -8.74 -4.19 -9.68
CA LEU A 53 -8.86 -3.07 -8.75
C LEU A 53 -8.07 -1.87 -9.29
N PRO A 54 -8.58 -1.22 -10.36
CA PRO A 54 -8.00 0.03 -10.84
C PRO A 54 -7.93 1.09 -9.73
N ALA A 55 -6.96 1.99 -9.82
CA ALA A 55 -6.79 3.06 -8.83
C ALA A 55 -8.02 3.98 -8.75
N GLU A 56 -8.66 4.24 -9.89
CA GLU A 56 -9.85 5.09 -10.01
C GLU A 56 -11.07 4.57 -9.23
N GLU A 57 -11.14 3.28 -8.90
CA GLU A 57 -12.22 2.72 -8.07
C GLU A 57 -12.17 3.24 -6.62
N PHE A 58 -11.00 3.68 -6.15
CA PHE A 58 -10.80 4.16 -4.79
C PHE A 58 -10.83 5.69 -4.67
N LEU A 59 -11.05 6.40 -5.77
CA LEU A 59 -10.92 7.84 -5.82
C LEU A 59 -12.25 8.48 -6.17
N GLY A 60 -12.75 9.30 -5.26
CA GLY A 60 -13.89 10.18 -5.52
C GLY A 60 -13.49 11.41 -6.33
N PRO A 61 -14.41 12.39 -6.43
CA PRO A 61 -14.12 13.69 -7.01
C PRO A 61 -12.85 14.32 -6.40
N GLN A 62 -12.07 15.00 -7.24
CA GLN A 62 -10.80 15.63 -6.85
C GLN A 62 -9.76 14.66 -6.24
N GLN A 63 -9.80 13.38 -6.61
CA GLN A 63 -8.83 12.36 -6.17
C GLN A 63 -8.76 12.20 -4.64
N ARG A 64 -9.90 12.40 -3.97
CA ARG A 64 -10.05 12.15 -2.54
C ARG A 64 -10.39 10.70 -2.28
N LEU A 65 -9.86 10.15 -1.20
CA LEU A 65 -10.31 8.85 -0.71
C LEU A 65 -11.73 8.96 -0.15
N PRO A 66 -12.56 7.91 -0.32
CA PRO A 66 -13.81 7.79 0.41
C PRO A 66 -13.55 7.46 1.89
N SER A 67 -14.61 7.27 2.67
CA SER A 67 -14.47 6.91 4.08
C SER A 67 -13.78 5.55 4.24
N GLU A 68 -13.14 5.30 5.38
CA GLU A 68 -12.56 3.99 5.71
C GLU A 68 -13.58 2.87 5.47
N ARG A 69 -14.80 3.02 5.99
CA ARG A 69 -15.88 2.04 5.81
C ARG A 69 -16.14 1.70 4.34
N ASP A 70 -16.13 2.70 3.47
CA ASP A 70 -16.38 2.50 2.04
C ASP A 70 -15.20 1.82 1.36
N ILE A 71 -13.96 2.15 1.74
CA ILE A 71 -12.75 1.46 1.28
C ILE A 71 -12.83 -0.02 1.65
N LEU A 72 -13.10 -0.33 2.93
CA LEU A 72 -13.17 -1.71 3.40
C LEU A 72 -14.33 -2.49 2.76
N TRP A 73 -15.47 -1.82 2.52
CA TRP A 73 -16.59 -2.41 1.79
C TRP A 73 -16.20 -2.75 0.35
N LEU A 74 -15.56 -1.81 -0.37
CA LEU A 74 -15.10 -2.00 -1.74
C LEU A 74 -14.14 -3.19 -1.83
N LEU A 75 -13.16 -3.28 -0.93
CA LEU A 75 -12.24 -4.42 -0.88
C LEU A 75 -12.97 -5.75 -0.68
N GLY A 76 -14.02 -5.77 0.16
CA GLY A 76 -14.92 -6.92 0.31
C GLY A 76 -15.72 -7.28 -0.95
N THR A 77 -16.06 -6.30 -1.80
CA THR A 77 -16.68 -6.56 -3.12
C THR A 77 -15.72 -7.17 -4.14
N ALA A 78 -14.42 -6.94 -3.97
CA ALA A 78 -13.38 -7.66 -4.69
C ALA A 78 -13.01 -9.01 -4.04
N GLY A 79 -13.77 -9.45 -3.03
CA GLY A 79 -13.58 -10.72 -2.34
C GLY A 79 -12.39 -10.77 -1.39
N LEU A 80 -11.84 -9.61 -0.97
CA LEU A 80 -10.68 -9.56 -0.08
C LEU A 80 -11.09 -9.59 1.39
N HIS A 81 -10.37 -10.38 2.19
CA HIS A 81 -10.54 -10.47 3.64
C HIS A 81 -9.50 -9.66 4.43
N GLY A 82 -8.36 -9.34 3.81
CA GLY A 82 -7.21 -8.68 4.42
C GLY A 82 -6.19 -9.65 5.03
N SER A 83 -6.44 -10.96 5.00
CA SER A 83 -5.53 -12.00 5.53
C SER A 83 -4.60 -12.60 4.48
N GLU A 84 -4.86 -12.32 3.20
CA GLU A 84 -4.13 -12.82 2.05
C GLU A 84 -2.72 -12.20 1.95
N THR A 85 -1.85 -12.87 1.20
CA THR A 85 -0.68 -12.19 0.59
C THR A 85 -1.11 -11.66 -0.76
N ALA A 86 -1.21 -10.34 -0.87
CA ALA A 86 -1.61 -9.66 -2.10
C ALA A 86 -0.39 -9.37 -2.97
N LEU A 87 -0.46 -9.70 -4.26
CA LEU A 87 0.51 -9.25 -5.27
C LEU A 87 -0.14 -8.19 -6.14
N VAL A 88 0.33 -6.95 -6.05
CA VAL A 88 -0.17 -5.84 -6.87
C VAL A 88 0.64 -5.73 -8.15
N VAL A 89 -0.05 -5.72 -9.29
CA VAL A 89 0.53 -5.70 -10.63
C VAL A 89 -0.07 -4.59 -11.47
N GLY A 90 0.70 -4.05 -12.42
CA GLY A 90 0.24 -3.03 -13.38
C GLY A 90 1.39 -2.32 -14.07
N GLN A 91 1.16 -1.79 -15.29
CA GLN A 91 2.19 -1.04 -16.03
C GLN A 91 2.41 0.38 -15.51
N ASP A 92 1.36 1.04 -15.03
CA ASP A 92 1.50 2.39 -14.45
C ASP A 92 2.01 2.24 -13.02
N ALA A 93 3.25 2.67 -12.79
CA ALA A 93 3.89 2.53 -11.50
C ALA A 93 3.16 3.33 -10.41
N THR A 94 2.57 4.47 -10.73
CA THR A 94 1.87 5.29 -9.72
C THR A 94 0.55 4.64 -9.32
N ALA A 95 -0.21 4.11 -10.27
CA ALA A 95 -1.47 3.41 -10.00
C ALA A 95 -1.24 2.13 -9.20
N ARG A 96 -0.24 1.34 -9.62
CA ARG A 96 0.17 0.13 -8.92
C ARG A 96 0.61 0.43 -7.50
N ASP A 97 1.47 1.43 -7.31
CA ASP A 97 2.00 1.79 -6.00
C ASP A 97 0.92 2.44 -5.11
N PHE A 98 -0.03 3.18 -5.68
CA PHE A 98 -1.21 3.67 -4.97
C PHE A 98 -2.06 2.53 -4.43
N VAL A 99 -2.46 1.58 -5.26
CA VAL A 99 -3.29 0.43 -4.85
C VAL A 99 -2.56 -0.41 -3.79
N ALA A 100 -1.27 -0.65 -3.97
CA ALA A 100 -0.45 -1.37 -2.99
C ALA A 100 -0.35 -0.64 -1.64
N GLY A 101 -0.11 0.67 -1.68
CA GLY A 101 -0.06 1.49 -0.48
C GLY A 101 -1.40 1.51 0.25
N LEU A 102 -2.50 1.63 -0.48
CA LEU A 102 -3.84 1.63 0.10
C LEU A 102 -4.18 0.28 0.72
N LEU A 103 -3.88 -0.84 0.08
CA LEU A 103 -4.07 -2.19 0.67
C LEU A 103 -3.26 -2.36 1.95
N TYR A 104 -2.01 -1.91 1.95
CA TYR A 104 -1.18 -1.93 3.14
C TYR A 104 -1.77 -1.05 4.24
N LEU A 105 -2.13 0.20 3.94
CA LEU A 105 -2.75 1.08 4.93
C LEU A 105 -4.07 0.52 5.46
N ALA A 106 -4.88 -0.13 4.62
CA ALA A 106 -6.14 -0.79 4.96
C ALA A 106 -6.00 -2.04 5.84
N GLY A 107 -4.77 -2.49 6.14
CA GLY A 107 -4.53 -3.62 7.03
C GLY A 107 -4.18 -4.94 6.35
N GLN A 108 -4.03 -4.99 5.02
CA GLN A 108 -3.67 -6.24 4.32
C GLN A 108 -2.44 -6.88 4.96
N LYS A 109 -2.53 -8.17 5.30
CA LYS A 109 -1.50 -8.91 6.02
C LYS A 109 -0.14 -8.82 5.35
N SER A 110 -0.09 -8.98 4.03
CA SER A 110 1.13 -8.82 3.25
C SER A 110 0.79 -8.27 1.86
N VAL A 111 1.58 -7.31 1.39
CA VAL A 111 1.46 -6.67 0.09
C VAL A 111 2.82 -6.74 -0.61
N ARG A 112 2.87 -7.39 -1.76
CA ARG A 112 4.03 -7.37 -2.65
C ARG A 112 3.70 -6.60 -3.91
N VAL A 113 4.66 -5.84 -4.42
CA VAL A 113 4.47 -4.97 -5.58
C VAL A 113 5.35 -5.44 -6.72
N LEU A 114 4.76 -5.90 -7.83
CA LEU A 114 5.52 -6.42 -8.95
C LEU A 114 6.13 -5.28 -9.77
N THR A 115 7.45 -5.19 -9.77
CA THR A 115 8.24 -4.27 -10.61
C THR A 115 8.86 -4.94 -11.83
N GLY A 116 8.89 -6.27 -11.86
CA GLY A 116 9.30 -7.04 -13.03
C GLY A 116 8.27 -6.97 -14.15
N PRO A 117 8.62 -7.45 -15.36
CA PRO A 117 7.67 -7.56 -16.46
C PRO A 117 6.50 -8.47 -16.07
N LEU A 118 5.29 -8.12 -16.52
CA LEU A 118 4.15 -9.01 -16.38
C LEU A 118 4.44 -10.32 -17.13
N PRO A 119 4.28 -11.48 -16.48
CA PRO A 119 4.25 -12.75 -17.18
C PRO A 119 3.18 -12.76 -18.27
N ARG A 120 3.24 -13.76 -19.16
CA ARG A 120 2.23 -13.94 -20.19
C ARG A 120 0.83 -13.99 -19.54
N LEU A 121 0.01 -13.00 -19.90
CA LEU A 121 -1.36 -12.88 -19.42
C LEU A 121 -2.24 -13.91 -20.13
N ALA A 122 -3.14 -14.54 -19.39
CA ALA A 122 -4.02 -15.57 -19.90
C ALA A 122 -5.36 -15.51 -19.15
N GLY A 123 -6.45 -15.36 -19.91
CA GLY A 123 -7.79 -15.18 -19.34
C GLY A 123 -8.00 -13.77 -18.76
N GLY A 124 -9.27 -13.42 -18.54
CA GLY A 124 -9.64 -12.15 -17.93
C GLY A 124 -9.51 -12.15 -16.42
N GLY A 125 -9.16 -11.01 -15.83
CA GLY A 125 -9.31 -10.78 -14.40
C GLY A 125 -10.79 -10.69 -13.99
N GLN A 126 -11.02 -10.86 -12.69
CA GLN A 126 -12.34 -10.82 -12.06
C GLN A 126 -12.67 -9.39 -11.65
N GLU A 127 -13.75 -8.87 -12.19
CA GLU A 127 -14.33 -7.61 -11.74
C GLU A 127 -14.94 -7.77 -10.34
N ARG A 128 -14.99 -6.66 -9.59
CA ARG A 128 -15.68 -6.64 -8.29
C ARG A 128 -17.18 -6.87 -8.45
N GLY A 129 -17.79 -7.45 -7.42
CA GLY A 129 -19.24 -7.57 -7.33
C GLY A 129 -19.93 -6.25 -6.99
N MET A 130 -21.25 -6.20 -7.18
CA MET A 130 -22.09 -5.12 -6.62
C MET A 130 -22.30 -5.26 -5.12
N VAL A 131 -22.18 -6.50 -4.61
CA VAL A 131 -22.27 -6.84 -3.20
C VAL A 131 -20.98 -7.49 -2.75
N ARG A 132 -20.66 -7.38 -1.46
CA ARG A 132 -19.46 -8.00 -0.90
C ARG A 132 -19.60 -9.52 -0.91
N SER A 133 -18.62 -10.20 -1.49
CA SER A 133 -18.47 -11.66 -1.40
C SER A 133 -17.60 -12.07 -0.19
N ALA A 134 -16.86 -11.10 0.37
CA ALA A 134 -16.02 -11.24 1.54
C ALA A 134 -16.28 -10.11 2.54
N VAL A 135 -16.08 -10.39 3.83
CA VAL A 135 -15.97 -9.35 4.86
C VAL A 135 -14.49 -9.08 5.10
N TRP A 136 -14.08 -7.81 4.94
CA TRP A 136 -12.76 -7.36 5.36
C TRP A 136 -12.66 -7.38 6.88
N THR A 137 -11.64 -8.05 7.41
CA THR A 137 -11.49 -8.29 8.86
C THR A 137 -10.16 -7.79 9.42
N ALA A 138 -9.23 -7.40 8.55
CA ALA A 138 -7.94 -6.89 9.00
C ALA A 138 -8.11 -5.46 9.56
N PRO A 139 -7.50 -5.15 10.72
CA PRO A 139 -7.54 -3.80 11.27
C PRO A 139 -6.74 -2.84 10.39
N MET A 140 -7.26 -1.64 10.21
CA MET A 140 -6.55 -0.58 9.48
C MET A 140 -5.29 -0.17 10.25
N ARG A 141 -4.22 0.22 9.53
CA ARG A 141 -2.95 0.67 10.12
C ARG A 141 -3.04 2.14 10.49
N ASP A 142 -3.86 2.45 11.50
CA ASP A 142 -4.25 3.80 11.91
C ASP A 142 -3.07 4.71 12.26
N ASP A 143 -2.00 4.15 12.82
CA ASP A 143 -0.76 4.85 13.18
C ASP A 143 0.00 5.42 11.97
N LEU A 144 -0.33 4.95 10.76
CA LEU A 144 0.29 5.39 9.52
C LEU A 144 -0.45 6.53 8.84
N TRP A 145 -1.66 6.84 9.28
CA TRP A 145 -2.43 7.96 8.80
C TRP A 145 -2.15 9.20 9.67
N VAL A 146 -2.05 10.35 9.02
CA VAL A 146 -1.85 11.64 9.70
C VAL A 146 -2.95 12.60 9.29
N LEU A 147 -3.65 13.17 10.27
CA LEU A 147 -4.66 14.17 10.01
C LEU A 147 -4.01 15.55 9.86
N GLY A 148 -4.69 16.47 9.16
CA GLY A 148 -4.17 17.84 8.98
C GLY A 148 -3.92 18.55 10.32
N ALA A 149 -4.81 18.34 11.30
CA ALA A 149 -4.65 18.88 12.65
C ALA A 149 -3.37 18.38 13.36
N ASP A 150 -2.98 17.11 13.12
CA ASP A 150 -1.76 16.55 13.71
C ASP A 150 -0.51 17.16 13.08
N ILE A 151 -0.54 17.46 11.77
CA ILE A 151 0.53 18.18 11.09
C ILE A 151 0.72 19.57 11.69
N LEU A 152 -0.37 20.31 11.90
CA LEU A 152 -0.31 21.66 12.46
C LEU A 152 0.20 21.66 13.91
N ARG A 153 -0.24 20.69 14.70
CA ARG A 153 0.10 20.55 16.12
C ARG A 153 1.54 20.08 16.31
N ASP A 154 1.93 18.99 15.65
CA ASP A 154 3.17 18.27 15.93
C ASP A 154 4.32 18.70 15.00
N LYS A 155 4.02 19.44 13.93
CA LYS A 155 4.96 19.98 12.93
C LYS A 155 6.03 18.97 12.49
N PRO A 156 5.64 17.77 12.02
CA PRO A 156 6.59 16.74 11.62
C PRO A 156 7.36 17.17 10.36
N ALA A 157 8.47 16.50 10.08
CA ALA A 157 9.15 16.64 8.80
C ALA A 157 8.21 16.21 7.66
N LEU A 158 8.01 17.11 6.70
CA LEU A 158 7.11 16.88 5.57
C LEU A 158 7.89 16.43 4.34
N LEU A 159 7.41 15.38 3.70
CA LEU A 159 7.99 14.79 2.50
C LEU A 159 7.03 15.04 1.34
N ASP A 160 7.28 16.10 0.57
CA ASP A 160 6.46 16.45 -0.59
C ASP A 160 6.68 15.44 -1.73
N ALA A 161 5.59 14.81 -2.18
CA ALA A 161 5.61 13.87 -3.29
C ALA A 161 5.93 14.52 -4.65
N ARG A 162 5.78 15.84 -4.77
CA ARG A 162 6.02 16.62 -6.00
C ARG A 162 7.50 16.92 -6.20
N GLU A 163 8.23 17.11 -5.11
CA GLU A 163 9.63 17.46 -5.20
C GLU A 163 10.48 16.21 -5.40
N PRO A 164 11.49 16.24 -6.30
CA PRO A 164 12.56 15.25 -6.32
C PRO A 164 13.48 15.40 -5.09
N GLY A 165 13.00 16.07 -4.04
CA GLY A 165 13.72 16.62 -2.91
C GLY A 165 14.60 15.60 -2.20
N PRO A 166 15.52 16.10 -1.36
CA PRO A 166 16.60 15.31 -0.78
C PRO A 166 16.07 14.00 -0.20
N GLN A 167 16.82 12.93 -0.44
CA GLN A 167 16.47 11.59 0.02
C GLN A 167 16.08 11.65 1.50
N PRO A 168 14.85 11.24 1.87
CA PRO A 168 14.44 11.26 3.26
C PRO A 168 15.36 10.31 4.03
N THR A 169 16.20 10.86 4.89
CA THR A 169 17.05 10.09 5.83
C THR A 169 16.39 9.98 7.20
N ALA A 170 15.39 10.83 7.47
CA ALA A 170 14.67 10.86 8.74
C ALA A 170 13.50 9.86 8.71
N ALA A 171 13.58 8.83 9.55
CA ALA A 171 12.43 8.06 9.96
C ALA A 171 11.40 8.98 10.65
N GLY A 172 10.11 8.69 10.49
CA GLY A 172 9.00 9.42 11.13
C GLY A 172 8.41 10.58 10.32
N GLY A 173 8.93 10.86 9.12
CA GLY A 173 8.39 11.89 8.22
C GLY A 173 6.97 11.58 7.71
N VAL A 174 6.24 12.62 7.34
CA VAL A 174 4.87 12.53 6.81
C VAL A 174 4.88 12.85 5.33
N VAL A 175 4.45 11.90 4.51
CA VAL A 175 4.26 12.08 3.08
C VAL A 175 3.01 12.91 2.85
N ILE A 176 3.17 13.97 2.06
CA ILE A 176 2.13 14.91 1.66
C ILE A 176 2.15 15.07 0.14
N ALA A 177 0.99 15.39 -0.44
CA ALA A 177 0.87 15.72 -1.86
C ALA A 177 -0.33 16.65 -2.10
N ASN A 178 -0.66 16.89 -3.38
CA ASN A 178 -1.88 17.62 -3.75
C ASN A 178 -3.14 16.76 -3.53
N ASP A 179 -3.01 15.44 -3.57
CA ASP A 179 -4.11 14.47 -3.53
C ASP A 179 -3.66 13.13 -2.92
N ALA A 180 -4.63 12.29 -2.58
CA ALA A 180 -4.37 10.99 -1.95
C ALA A 180 -3.61 10.03 -2.88
N TYR A 181 -3.86 10.12 -4.18
CA TYR A 181 -3.28 9.24 -5.19
C TYR A 181 -1.75 9.35 -5.19
N GLN A 182 -1.24 10.58 -5.28
CA GLN A 182 0.19 10.85 -5.26
C GLN A 182 0.81 10.62 -3.88
N ALA A 183 0.11 11.00 -2.80
CA ALA A 183 0.60 10.82 -1.44
C ALA A 183 0.82 9.34 -1.11
N ILE A 184 -0.15 8.48 -1.40
CA ILE A 184 -0.07 7.04 -1.12
C ILE A 184 0.94 6.36 -2.05
N ALA A 185 0.97 6.69 -3.35
CA ALA A 185 1.98 6.14 -4.25
C ALA A 185 3.41 6.48 -3.78
N ARG A 186 3.64 7.71 -3.30
CA ARG A 186 4.94 8.11 -2.72
C ARG A 186 5.22 7.39 -1.41
N PHE A 187 4.24 7.23 -0.54
CA PHE A 187 4.34 6.44 0.69
C PHE A 187 4.82 5.00 0.38
N THR A 188 4.23 4.34 -0.62
CA THR A 188 4.63 3.00 -1.06
C THR A 188 6.09 2.95 -1.49
N ARG A 189 6.52 3.88 -2.35
CA ARG A 189 7.91 3.94 -2.83
C ARG A 189 8.93 4.09 -1.70
N LEU A 190 8.61 4.92 -0.69
CA LEU A 190 9.50 5.14 0.46
C LEU A 190 9.50 3.95 1.41
N ARG A 191 8.32 3.38 1.70
CA ARG A 191 8.19 2.30 2.68
C ARG A 191 8.55 0.93 2.11
N ALA A 192 7.89 0.51 1.03
CA ALA A 192 8.15 -0.79 0.39
C ALA A 192 9.46 -0.82 -0.40
N GLY A 193 9.90 0.31 -0.94
CA GLY A 193 11.10 0.40 -1.78
C GLY A 193 12.39 0.69 -1.03
N ARG A 194 12.30 1.46 0.06
CA ARG A 194 13.49 1.94 0.78
C ARG A 194 13.48 1.60 2.27
N GLY A 195 12.42 0.95 2.77
CA GLY A 195 12.29 0.61 4.18
C GLY A 195 12.19 1.82 5.10
N ILE A 196 11.86 3.01 4.56
CA ILE A 196 11.79 4.23 5.36
C ILE A 196 10.44 4.23 6.09
N ALA A 197 10.50 4.31 7.42
CA ALA A 197 9.33 4.41 8.28
C ALA A 197 8.68 5.80 8.14
N VAL A 198 7.84 5.97 7.12
CA VAL A 198 7.04 7.18 6.89
C VAL A 198 5.57 6.94 7.18
N ARG A 199 4.84 8.02 7.50
CA ARG A 199 3.38 8.07 7.58
C ARG A 199 2.83 8.87 6.40
N VAL A 200 1.52 8.91 6.20
CA VAL A 200 0.90 9.59 5.07
C VAL A 200 -0.28 10.47 5.49
N HIS A 201 -0.35 11.65 4.88
CA HIS A 201 -1.54 12.48 4.89
C HIS A 201 -2.23 12.38 3.52
N PRO A 202 -3.44 11.82 3.42
CA PRO A 202 -4.13 11.65 2.14
C PRO A 202 -4.87 12.90 1.66
N GLY A 203 -4.93 13.95 2.47
CA GLY A 203 -5.56 15.22 2.10
C GLY A 203 -4.63 16.13 1.31
N SER A 204 -5.21 17.18 0.71
CA SER A 204 -4.43 18.24 0.08
C SER A 204 -3.80 19.15 1.15
N LEU A 205 -2.59 19.63 0.85
CA LEU A 205 -1.88 20.63 1.68
C LEU A 205 -2.73 21.87 2.02
N ALA A 206 -3.57 22.32 1.08
CA ALA A 206 -4.45 23.47 1.30
C ALA A 206 -5.47 23.23 2.42
N LEU A 207 -5.95 22.00 2.57
CA LEU A 207 -6.86 21.61 3.66
C LEU A 207 -6.11 21.43 4.98
N ALA A 208 -4.86 20.96 4.95
CA ALA A 208 -4.01 20.86 6.13
C ALA A 208 -3.64 22.22 6.73
N ALA A 209 -3.53 23.28 5.90
CA ALA A 209 -3.25 24.64 6.35
C ALA A 209 -4.50 25.47 6.71
N GLY A 210 -5.69 25.05 6.28
CA GLY A 210 -6.94 25.84 6.34
C GLY A 210 -8.00 25.38 7.33
N GLY A 211 -7.77 24.29 8.08
CA GLY A 211 -8.76 23.70 9.00
C GLY A 211 -8.92 24.39 10.37
N ALA A 212 -8.26 25.52 10.60
CA ALA A 212 -8.46 26.35 11.79
C ALA A 212 -9.39 27.53 11.44
N ARG A 213 -10.70 27.27 11.42
CA ARG A 213 -11.74 28.30 11.58
C ARG A 213 -12.87 27.73 12.41
#